data_AF-A0A7C5IA68-F1
#
_entry.id   AF-A0A7C5IA68-F1
#
_cell.length_a   1.000
_cell.length_b   1.000
_cell.length_c   1.000
_cell.angle_alpha   90.00
_cell.angle_beta   90.00
_cell.angle_gamma   90.00
#
_symmetry.space_group_name_H-M   'P 1'
#
loop_
_entity.id
_entity.type
_entity.pdbx_description
1 polymer ?
#
loop_
_entity_poly.entity_id
_entity_poly.type
_entity_poly.pdbx_seq_one_letter_code
_entity_poly.pdbx_strand_id
1 'polypeptide(L)'
;MRFLSVFVLSLFSIAAAAQDGPAKLLVLRVASNRLSPQDLTELTGQVTAKLSKYPNYQLLPVPSEDPMDMLVDAGCVELDSGCLATIGKQRGADRVLYTEVTEKAGRYQILLRFVDVKTKETQSPEGEAETQQKAGQAMAGAIEKVLGPEPVKEPALSRVEISSEPLGAEVYLDGEFVGLTPVSLKLKAGSYGVKLVKVGYQGMAFPLVVEE
;
A
#
# COMPACT_ATOMS: atom_id res chain seq x y z
N MET A 1 -24.75 -19.94 43.98
CA MET A 1 -24.53 -19.97 42.52
C MET A 1 -23.10 -19.51 42.27
N ARG A 2 -22.29 -20.23 41.47
CA ARG A 2 -20.89 -19.86 41.21
C ARG A 2 -20.79 -19.06 39.91
N PHE A 3 -20.11 -17.92 39.96
CA PHE A 3 -19.90 -17.02 38.82
C PHE A 3 -18.54 -17.29 38.18
N LEU A 4 -18.47 -17.10 36.86
CA LEU A 4 -17.21 -17.08 36.11
C LEU A 4 -16.67 -15.65 36.11
N SER A 5 -15.38 -15.46 36.37
CA SER A 5 -14.71 -14.16 36.10
C SER A 5 -13.97 -14.24 34.77
N VAL A 6 -13.94 -13.14 34.00
CA VAL A 6 -13.33 -13.11 32.66
C VAL A 6 -12.33 -11.96 32.57
N PHE A 7 -11.19 -12.24 31.96
CA PHE A 7 -10.23 -11.24 31.52
C PHE A 7 -10.01 -11.38 30.02
N VAL A 8 -10.14 -10.27 29.30
CA VAL A 8 -9.78 -10.17 27.89
C VAL A 8 -8.60 -9.23 27.80
N LEU A 9 -7.47 -9.73 27.30
CA LEU A 9 -6.29 -8.91 27.04
C LEU A 9 -6.07 -8.83 25.54
N SER A 10 -6.17 -7.62 25.00
CA SER A 10 -5.76 -7.34 23.62
C SER A 10 -4.27 -7.03 23.63
N LEU A 11 -3.48 -7.81 22.89
CA LEU A 11 -2.06 -7.58 22.71
C LEU A 11 -1.80 -7.21 21.25
N PHE A 12 -1.41 -5.97 21.02
CA PHE A 12 -0.95 -5.52 19.72
C PHE A 12 0.32 -6.27 19.33
N SER A 13 0.30 -6.94 18.18
CA SER A 13 1.51 -7.56 17.63
C SER A 13 2.26 -6.53 16.79
N ILE A 14 3.49 -6.22 17.20
CA ILE A 14 4.46 -5.56 16.32
C ILE A 14 4.94 -6.64 15.35
N ALA A 15 4.48 -6.57 14.10
CA ALA A 15 5.04 -7.39 13.05
C ALA A 15 6.50 -6.95 12.82
N ALA A 16 7.46 -7.76 13.27
CA ALA A 16 8.86 -7.63 12.89
C ALA A 16 9.06 -8.39 11.57
N ALA A 17 9.44 -7.67 10.50
CA ALA A 17 9.89 -8.31 9.27
C ALA A 17 10.91 -7.45 8.49
N ALA A 18 12.03 -8.10 8.19
CA ALA A 18 13.04 -7.86 7.13
C ALA A 18 13.89 -6.57 7.16
N GLN A 19 15.18 -6.77 6.88
CA GLN A 19 16.32 -5.88 7.17
C GLN A 19 16.80 -5.01 5.99
N ASP A 20 16.05 -4.90 4.90
CA ASP A 20 16.27 -3.85 3.92
C ASP A 20 15.03 -2.95 3.89
N GLY A 21 15.24 -1.65 4.17
CA GLY A 21 14.17 -0.67 4.14
C GLY A 21 13.56 -0.54 2.73
N PRO A 22 12.36 0.07 2.62
CA PRO A 22 11.72 0.29 1.32
C PRO A 22 12.62 1.12 0.39
N ALA A 23 12.68 0.74 -0.88
CA ALA A 23 13.48 1.45 -1.89
C ALA A 23 12.93 2.86 -2.11
N LYS A 24 13.79 3.87 -2.13
CA LYS A 24 13.38 5.27 -2.33
C LYS A 24 12.99 5.47 -3.79
N LEU A 25 11.72 5.81 -4.01
CA LEU A 25 11.17 6.03 -5.34
C LEU A 25 10.90 7.52 -5.54
N LEU A 26 11.61 8.13 -6.49
CA LEU A 26 11.32 9.47 -6.97
C LEU A 26 10.33 9.40 -8.12
N VAL A 27 9.21 10.09 -7.96
CA VAL A 27 8.21 10.27 -9.03
C VAL A 27 8.39 11.67 -9.58
N LEU A 28 8.66 11.78 -10.87
CA LEU A 28 8.66 13.07 -11.56
C LEU A 28 7.23 13.42 -11.99
N ARG A 29 6.98 14.72 -12.16
CA ARG A 29 5.68 15.20 -12.67
C ARG A 29 5.39 14.58 -14.03
N VAL A 30 4.14 14.21 -14.26
CA VAL A 30 3.68 13.74 -15.57
C VAL A 30 3.88 14.88 -16.57
N ALA A 31 4.49 14.57 -17.71
CA ALA A 31 4.73 15.52 -18.78
C ALA A 31 3.76 15.30 -19.93
N SER A 32 3.32 16.39 -20.58
CA SER A 32 2.55 16.33 -21.80
C SER A 32 2.77 17.59 -22.62
N ASN A 33 2.65 17.48 -23.94
CA ASN A 33 2.62 18.60 -24.87
C ASN A 33 1.20 19.12 -25.16
N ARG A 34 0.16 18.53 -24.55
CA ARG A 34 -1.25 18.85 -24.85
C ARG A 34 -2.10 19.15 -23.62
N LEU A 35 -1.80 18.52 -22.49
CA LEU A 35 -2.61 18.64 -21.28
C LEU A 35 -2.31 19.93 -20.52
N SER A 36 -3.32 20.45 -19.81
CA SER A 36 -3.13 21.65 -18.99
C SER A 36 -2.31 21.36 -17.73
N PRO A 37 -1.70 22.38 -17.10
CA PRO A 37 -0.97 22.18 -15.84
C PRO A 37 -1.82 21.56 -14.71
N GLN A 38 -3.12 21.85 -14.68
CA GLN A 38 -4.06 21.27 -13.73
C GLN A 38 -4.23 19.77 -13.98
N ASP A 39 -4.42 19.38 -15.24
CA ASP A 39 -4.55 17.97 -15.65
C ASP A 39 -3.28 17.18 -15.30
N LEU A 40 -2.11 17.75 -15.58
CA LEU A 40 -0.82 17.14 -15.24
C LEU A 40 -0.65 16.96 -13.73
N THR A 41 -1.12 17.92 -12.93
CA THR A 41 -1.11 17.83 -11.46
C THR A 41 -2.03 16.72 -10.98
N GLU A 42 -3.24 16.62 -11.54
CA GLU A 42 -4.20 15.56 -11.21
C GLU A 42 -3.64 14.17 -11.58
N LEU A 43 -3.12 14.02 -12.79
CA LEU A 43 -2.51 12.78 -13.27
C LEU A 43 -1.31 12.37 -12.41
N THR A 44 -0.45 13.31 -12.03
CA THR A 44 0.66 13.06 -11.11
C THR A 44 0.15 12.61 -9.74
N GLY A 45 -0.91 13.23 -9.23
CA GLY A 45 -1.56 12.83 -7.98
C GLY A 45 -2.13 11.41 -8.03
N GLN A 46 -2.70 10.99 -9.16
CA GLN A 46 -3.18 9.61 -9.35
C GLN A 46 -2.03 8.60 -9.34
N VAL A 47 -0.91 8.92 -10.00
CA VAL A 47 0.30 8.09 -9.99
C VAL A 47 0.83 7.92 -8.57
N THR A 48 1.00 9.02 -7.81
CA THR A 48 1.51 8.94 -6.43
C THR A 48 0.53 8.24 -5.49
N ALA A 49 -0.78 8.46 -5.64
CA ALA A 49 -1.80 7.76 -4.86
C ALA A 49 -1.84 6.25 -5.15
N LYS A 50 -1.51 5.83 -6.38
CA LYS A 50 -1.35 4.42 -6.72
C LYS A 50 -0.11 3.84 -6.06
N LEU A 51 1.03 4.53 -6.18
CA LEU A 51 2.33 4.06 -5.68
C LEU A 51 2.41 4.01 -4.15
N SER A 52 1.67 4.88 -3.45
CA SER A 52 1.66 4.89 -1.97
C SER A 52 1.12 3.59 -1.35
N LYS A 53 0.48 2.75 -2.16
CA LYS A 53 -0.03 1.44 -1.77
C LYS A 53 1.00 0.32 -1.89
N TYR A 54 2.18 0.59 -2.43
CA TYR A 54 3.27 -0.37 -2.61
C TYR A 54 4.28 -0.26 -1.46
N PRO A 55 4.23 -1.14 -0.45
CA PRO A 55 4.99 -0.98 0.80
C PRO A 55 6.50 -1.20 0.63
N ASN A 56 6.92 -1.76 -0.50
CA ASN A 56 8.33 -1.91 -0.87
C ASN A 56 8.99 -0.60 -1.36
N TYR A 57 8.22 0.48 -1.51
CA TYR A 57 8.72 1.79 -1.93
C TYR A 57 8.46 2.88 -0.91
N GLN A 58 9.48 3.71 -0.66
CA GLN A 58 9.34 4.97 0.06
C GLN A 58 9.25 6.09 -0.98
N LEU A 59 8.08 6.69 -1.14
CA LEU A 59 7.92 7.82 -2.05
C LEU A 59 8.69 9.04 -1.53
N LEU A 60 9.62 9.52 -2.35
CA LEU A 60 10.23 10.83 -2.15
C LEU A 60 9.25 11.93 -2.56
N PRO A 61 9.37 13.16 -2.01
CA PRO A 61 8.57 14.29 -2.45
C PRO A 61 8.67 14.49 -3.96
N VAL A 62 7.53 14.64 -4.62
CA VAL A 62 7.49 14.98 -6.05
C VAL A 62 8.13 16.36 -6.23
N PRO A 63 9.17 16.51 -7.07
CA PRO A 63 9.76 17.79 -7.38
C PRO A 63 8.71 18.76 -7.93
N SER A 64 8.72 20.01 -7.46
CA SER A 64 7.80 21.03 -7.98
C SER A 64 8.28 21.59 -9.33
N GLU A 65 9.58 21.49 -9.59
CA GLU A 65 10.26 21.87 -10.83
C GLU A 65 9.69 21.09 -12.03
N ASP A 66 9.70 21.69 -13.22
CA ASP A 66 9.35 20.98 -14.44
C ASP A 66 10.45 19.95 -14.77
N PRO A 67 10.10 18.73 -15.23
CA PRO A 67 11.10 17.74 -15.63
C PRO A 67 12.12 18.26 -16.66
N MET A 68 11.74 19.21 -17.52
CA MET A 68 12.64 19.84 -18.48
C MET A 68 13.67 20.77 -17.81
N ASP A 69 13.31 21.46 -16.74
CA ASP A 69 14.27 22.26 -15.95
C ASP A 69 15.26 21.31 -15.26
N MET A 70 14.77 20.20 -14.71
CA MET A 70 15.62 19.18 -14.09
C MET A 70 16.59 18.53 -15.09
N LEU A 71 16.17 18.34 -16.34
CA LEU A 71 17.02 17.86 -17.44
C LEU A 71 18.19 18.81 -17.68
N VAL A 72 17.93 20.13 -17.67
CA VAL A 72 18.96 21.16 -17.86
C VAL A 72 19.92 21.18 -16.68
N ASP A 73 19.41 21.16 -15.45
CA ASP A 73 20.22 21.12 -14.22
C ASP A 73 21.09 19.85 -14.13
N ALA A 74 20.59 18.73 -14.65
CA ALA A 74 21.33 17.48 -14.75
C ALA A 74 22.35 17.45 -15.90
N GLY A 75 22.35 18.45 -16.79
CA GLY A 75 23.23 18.52 -17.95
C GLY A 75 22.92 17.48 -19.04
N CYS A 76 21.68 17.03 -19.12
CA CYS A 76 21.24 16.05 -20.11
C CYS A 76 20.67 16.73 -21.38
N VAL A 77 20.56 15.96 -22.46
CA VAL A 77 19.89 16.41 -23.70
C VAL A 77 18.45 15.90 -23.76
N GLU A 78 18.18 14.73 -23.20
CA GLU A 78 16.86 14.08 -23.17
C GLU A 78 16.63 13.34 -21.85
N LEU A 79 15.37 13.12 -21.48
CA LEU A 79 14.97 12.37 -20.28
C LEU A 79 15.00 10.85 -20.55
N ASP A 80 16.14 10.36 -21.00
CA ASP A 80 16.41 8.93 -21.16
C ASP A 80 16.72 8.24 -19.81
N SER A 81 16.99 6.94 -19.85
CA SER A 81 17.32 6.18 -18.64
C SER A 81 18.58 6.67 -17.94
N GLY A 82 19.57 7.15 -18.70
CA GLY A 82 20.81 7.70 -18.16
C GLY A 82 20.59 9.01 -17.41
N CYS A 83 19.79 9.89 -17.97
CA CYS A 83 19.43 11.16 -17.36
C CYS A 83 18.55 10.97 -16.13
N LEU A 84 17.51 10.15 -16.25
CA LEU A 84 16.61 9.83 -15.12
C LEU A 84 17.39 9.20 -13.95
N ALA A 85 18.33 8.30 -14.23
CA ALA A 85 19.22 7.77 -13.18
C ALA A 85 20.10 8.86 -12.55
N THR A 86 20.59 9.82 -13.33
CA THR A 86 21.37 10.96 -12.82
C THR A 86 20.54 11.86 -11.89
N ILE A 87 19.34 12.22 -12.32
CA ILE A 87 18.37 12.98 -11.51
C ILE A 87 18.04 12.22 -10.22
N GLY A 88 17.74 10.93 -10.32
CA GLY A 88 17.46 10.06 -9.17
C GLY A 88 18.61 10.04 -8.17
N LYS A 89 19.85 9.88 -8.65
CA LYS A 89 21.06 9.89 -7.82
C LYS A 89 21.23 11.22 -7.08
N GLN A 90 21.04 12.36 -7.75
CA GLN A 90 21.15 13.68 -7.13
C GLN A 90 20.10 13.91 -6.04
N ARG A 91 18.90 13.31 -6.20
CA ARG A 91 17.78 13.41 -5.26
C ARG A 91 17.76 12.28 -4.21
N GLY A 92 18.76 11.39 -4.21
CA GLY A 92 18.89 10.30 -3.24
C GLY A 92 17.86 9.18 -3.42
N ALA A 93 17.41 8.94 -4.65
CA ALA A 93 16.47 7.89 -5.01
C ALA A 93 17.20 6.60 -5.45
N ASP A 94 16.58 5.46 -5.19
CA ASP A 94 16.99 4.15 -5.71
C ASP A 94 16.29 3.84 -7.04
N ARG A 95 15.11 4.43 -7.26
CA ARG A 95 14.27 4.29 -8.45
C ARG A 95 13.72 5.63 -8.90
N VAL A 96 13.54 5.80 -10.21
CA VAL A 96 12.85 6.96 -10.79
C VAL A 96 11.69 6.49 -11.66
N LEU A 97 10.52 7.11 -11.45
CA LEU A 97 9.37 6.97 -12.32
C LEU A 97 9.13 8.28 -13.06
N TYR A 98 9.12 8.22 -14.38
CA TYR A 98 8.76 9.34 -15.25
C TYR A 98 7.70 8.89 -16.26
N THR A 99 6.70 9.72 -16.50
CA THR A 99 5.60 9.40 -17.42
C THR A 99 5.37 10.55 -18.38
N GLU A 100 5.36 10.22 -19.66
CA GLU A 100 4.98 11.12 -20.74
C GLU A 100 3.60 10.73 -21.28
N VAL A 101 2.74 11.72 -21.44
CA VAL A 101 1.43 11.57 -22.08
C VAL A 101 1.42 12.41 -23.34
N THR A 102 1.33 11.75 -24.48
CA THR A 102 1.26 12.39 -25.80
C THR A 102 -0.11 12.15 -26.42
N GLU A 103 -0.54 13.01 -27.33
CA GLU A 103 -1.77 12.80 -28.10
C GLU A 103 -1.41 12.40 -29.54
N LYS A 104 -1.91 11.25 -29.99
CA LYS A 104 -1.72 10.75 -31.36
C LYS A 104 -3.06 10.25 -31.90
N ALA A 105 -3.48 10.83 -33.04
CA ALA A 105 -4.73 10.45 -33.71
C ALA A 105 -5.98 10.47 -32.80
N GLY A 106 -6.08 11.48 -31.92
CA GLY A 106 -7.20 11.64 -30.98
C GLY A 106 -7.19 10.66 -29.80
N ARG A 107 -6.08 9.96 -29.56
CA ARG A 107 -5.86 9.10 -28.40
C ARG A 107 -4.65 9.57 -27.61
N TYR A 108 -4.73 9.42 -26.30
CA TYR A 108 -3.61 9.61 -25.40
C TYR A 108 -2.72 8.36 -25.40
N GLN A 109 -1.45 8.52 -25.72
CA GLN A 109 -0.42 7.50 -25.61
C GLN A 109 0.44 7.80 -24.38
N ILE A 110 0.58 6.80 -23.52
CA ILE A 110 1.29 6.88 -22.26
C ILE A 110 2.57 6.07 -22.40
N LEU A 111 3.69 6.75 -22.19
CA LEU A 111 5.00 6.12 -22.09
C LEU A 111 5.52 6.35 -20.67
N LEU A 112 5.58 5.28 -19.89
CA LEU A 112 6.15 5.31 -18.55
C LEU A 112 7.57 4.76 -18.63
N ARG A 113 8.49 5.34 -17.85
CA ARG A 113 9.87 4.86 -17.67
C ARG A 113 10.11 4.65 -16.19
N PHE A 114 10.39 3.41 -15.82
CA PHE A 114 10.78 3.03 -14.46
C PHE A 114 12.24 2.59 -14.47
N VAL A 115 13.10 3.38 -13.84
CA VAL A 115 14.55 3.28 -13.96
C VAL A 115 15.18 2.89 -12.63
N ASP A 116 16.03 1.86 -12.62
CA ASP A 116 16.96 1.59 -11.53
C ASP A 116 18.11 2.60 -11.58
N VAL A 117 18.29 3.39 -10.53
CA VAL A 117 19.31 4.45 -10.49
C VAL A 117 20.74 3.90 -10.54
N LYS A 118 20.96 2.70 -9.98
CA LYS A 118 22.28 2.06 -9.89
C LYS A 118 22.62 1.33 -11.19
N THR A 119 21.71 0.52 -11.71
CA THR A 119 21.95 -0.33 -12.89
C THR A 119 21.60 0.36 -14.20
N LYS A 120 20.77 1.41 -14.17
CA LYS A 120 20.15 2.08 -15.32
C LYS A 120 19.20 1.19 -16.12
N GLU A 121 18.91 -0.01 -15.63
CA GLU A 121 17.89 -0.88 -16.23
C GLU A 121 16.55 -0.16 -16.20
N THR A 122 15.81 -0.30 -17.31
CA THR A 122 14.58 0.45 -17.53
C THR A 122 13.47 -0.47 -17.96
N GLN A 123 12.31 -0.29 -17.34
CA GLN A 123 11.05 -0.86 -17.80
C GLN A 123 10.20 0.26 -18.40
N SER A 124 9.68 0.03 -19.61
CA SER A 124 8.93 1.05 -20.35
C SER A 124 7.56 0.55 -20.83
N PRO A 125 6.61 0.30 -19.91
CA PRO A 125 5.26 -0.09 -20.28
C PRO A 125 4.55 1.05 -21.03
N GLU A 126 3.85 0.67 -22.09
CA GLU A 126 2.98 1.55 -22.85
C GLU A 126 1.51 1.36 -22.43
N GLY A 127 0.74 2.44 -22.56
CA GLY A 127 -0.71 2.47 -22.38
C GLY A 127 -1.37 3.41 -23.39
N GLU A 128 -2.65 3.17 -23.68
CA GLU A 128 -3.45 4.03 -24.53
C GLU A 128 -4.79 4.35 -23.86
N ALA A 129 -5.31 5.55 -24.12
CA ALA A 129 -6.58 6.01 -23.60
C ALA A 129 -7.30 6.96 -24.57
N GLU A 130 -8.63 6.91 -24.58
CA GLU A 130 -9.47 7.79 -25.41
C GLU A 130 -9.76 9.14 -24.73
N THR A 131 -9.62 9.20 -23.41
CA THR A 131 -9.93 10.39 -22.60
C THR A 131 -8.89 10.58 -21.51
N GLN A 132 -8.80 11.78 -20.94
CA GLN A 132 -7.91 12.07 -19.82
C GLN A 132 -8.19 11.18 -18.60
N GLN A 133 -9.45 10.95 -18.25
CA GLN A 133 -9.83 10.04 -17.15
C GLN A 133 -9.32 8.61 -17.42
N LYS A 134 -9.47 8.15 -18.66
CA LYS A 134 -8.94 6.84 -19.08
C LYS A 134 -7.40 6.86 -19.11
N ALA A 135 -6.75 8.00 -19.31
CA ALA A 135 -5.30 8.10 -19.26
C ALA A 135 -4.77 7.86 -17.84
N GLY A 136 -5.47 8.38 -16.82
CA GLY A 136 -5.27 8.03 -15.41
C GLY A 136 -5.26 6.52 -15.15
N GLN A 137 -6.30 5.84 -15.64
CA GLN A 137 -6.44 4.39 -15.52
C GLN A 137 -5.37 3.62 -16.29
N ALA A 138 -5.03 4.07 -17.50
CA ALA A 138 -4.00 3.45 -18.32
C ALA A 138 -2.60 3.61 -17.70
N MET A 139 -2.31 4.73 -17.04
CA MET A 139 -1.09 4.88 -16.23
C MET A 139 -1.08 3.92 -15.05
N ALA A 140 -2.21 3.75 -14.34
CA ALA A 140 -2.29 2.78 -13.25
C ALA A 140 -2.01 1.36 -13.72
N GLY A 141 -2.55 0.96 -14.89
CA GLY A 141 -2.25 -0.33 -15.51
C GLY A 141 -0.79 -0.44 -15.97
N ALA A 142 -0.18 0.63 -16.47
CA ALA A 142 1.24 0.65 -16.82
C ALA A 142 2.13 0.46 -15.58
N ILE A 143 1.78 1.10 -14.45
CA ILE A 143 2.46 0.90 -13.16
C ILE A 143 2.36 -0.56 -12.73
N GLU A 144 1.17 -1.19 -12.84
CA GLU A 144 0.99 -2.60 -12.47
C GLU A 144 1.80 -3.56 -13.34
N LYS A 145 2.00 -3.25 -14.62
CA LYS A 145 2.89 -4.05 -15.49
C LYS A 145 4.35 -4.08 -15.00
N VAL A 146 4.78 -3.04 -14.27
CA VAL A 146 6.17 -2.88 -13.79
C VAL A 146 6.32 -3.36 -12.35
N LEU A 147 5.36 -3.02 -11.50
CA LEU A 147 5.42 -3.26 -10.05
C LEU A 147 4.66 -4.51 -9.61
N GLY A 148 3.92 -5.14 -10.52
CA GLY A 148 2.94 -6.17 -10.19
C GLY A 148 1.58 -5.57 -9.80
N PRO A 149 0.58 -6.42 -9.50
CA PRO A 149 -0.73 -5.96 -9.09
C PRO A 149 -0.63 -5.10 -7.82
N GLU A 150 -1.57 -4.16 -7.66
CA GLU A 150 -1.68 -3.37 -6.43
C GLU A 150 -1.75 -4.28 -5.21
N PRO A 151 -0.91 -4.07 -4.19
CA PRO A 151 -0.96 -4.86 -2.97
C PRO A 151 -2.33 -4.71 -2.31
N VAL A 152 -3.04 -5.83 -2.19
CA VAL A 152 -4.25 -5.88 -1.38
C VAL A 152 -3.79 -5.84 0.08
N LYS A 153 -4.12 -4.78 0.80
CA LYS A 153 -3.86 -4.70 2.24
C LYS A 153 -4.56 -5.89 2.90
N GLU A 154 -3.79 -6.88 3.35
CA GLU A 154 -4.36 -7.99 4.11
C GLU A 154 -5.00 -7.42 5.38
N PRO A 155 -6.19 -7.89 5.78
CA PRO A 155 -6.81 -7.46 7.02
C PRO A 155 -5.83 -7.73 8.17
N ALA A 156 -5.46 -6.68 8.90
CA ALA A 156 -4.63 -6.84 10.08
C ALA A 156 -5.35 -7.76 11.08
N LEU A 157 -4.63 -8.76 11.60
CA LEU A 157 -5.14 -9.64 12.64
C LEU A 157 -4.62 -9.18 14.00
N SER A 158 -5.53 -8.96 14.93
CA SER A 158 -5.24 -8.63 16.32
C SER A 158 -5.19 -9.91 17.16
N ARG A 159 -4.18 -10.02 18.03
CA ARG A 159 -4.10 -11.14 18.99
C ARG A 159 -4.97 -10.82 20.20
N VAL A 160 -5.98 -11.64 20.43
CA VAL A 160 -6.88 -11.55 21.57
C VAL A 160 -6.66 -12.77 22.48
N GLU A 161 -6.41 -12.53 23.76
CA GLU A 161 -6.39 -13.58 24.77
C GLU A 161 -7.66 -13.52 25.61
N ILE A 162 -8.39 -14.64 25.67
CA ILE A 162 -9.58 -14.80 26.50
C ILE A 162 -9.24 -15.77 27.61
N SER A 163 -9.30 -15.31 28.85
CA SER A 163 -9.06 -16.14 30.04
C SER A 163 -10.25 -16.06 31.01
N SER A 164 -10.37 -17.08 31.86
CA SER A 164 -11.43 -17.13 32.87
C SER A 164 -10.93 -17.73 34.18
N GLU A 165 -11.66 -17.43 35.25
CA GLU A 165 -11.51 -18.09 36.53
C GLU A 165 -12.85 -18.76 36.94
N PRO A 166 -12.88 -20.10 37.13
CA PRO A 166 -11.77 -21.05 36.92
C PRO A 166 -11.36 -21.21 35.44
N LEU A 167 -10.15 -21.72 35.21
CA LEU A 167 -9.65 -22.07 33.88
C LEU A 167 -10.39 -23.29 33.30
N GLY A 168 -10.21 -23.51 32.00
CA GLY A 168 -10.80 -24.64 31.28
C GLY A 168 -12.29 -24.46 31.00
N ALA A 169 -12.76 -23.22 30.88
CA ALA A 169 -14.09 -22.92 30.38
C ALA A 169 -14.09 -23.02 28.85
N GLU A 170 -15.12 -23.62 28.27
CA GLU A 170 -15.33 -23.66 26.83
C GLU A 170 -15.62 -22.26 26.32
N VAL A 171 -14.88 -21.84 25.30
CA VAL A 171 -15.03 -20.53 24.64
C VAL A 171 -15.69 -20.75 23.29
N TYR A 172 -16.77 -20.03 23.08
CA TYR A 172 -17.47 -19.95 21.80
C TYR A 172 -17.38 -18.53 21.25
N LEU A 173 -17.05 -18.39 19.97
CA LEU A 173 -17.03 -17.13 19.24
C LEU A 173 -18.08 -17.20 18.14
N ASP A 174 -19.07 -16.32 18.16
CA ASP A 174 -20.23 -16.32 17.25
C ASP A 174 -20.96 -17.68 17.15
N GLY A 175 -20.93 -18.45 18.25
CA GLY A 175 -21.54 -19.77 18.36
C GLY A 175 -20.63 -20.94 17.97
N GLU A 176 -19.44 -20.71 17.44
CA GLU A 176 -18.44 -21.74 17.12
C GLU A 176 -17.49 -21.97 18.30
N PHE A 177 -17.23 -23.23 18.65
CA PHE A 177 -16.27 -23.58 19.69
C PHE A 177 -14.83 -23.31 19.23
N VAL A 178 -14.11 -22.43 19.94
CA VAL A 178 -12.75 -21.99 19.56
C VAL A 178 -11.65 -22.49 20.50
N GLY A 179 -12.00 -23.09 21.64
CA GLY A 179 -11.05 -23.67 22.58
C GLY A 179 -11.47 -23.55 24.03
N LEU A 180 -10.53 -23.80 24.94
CA LEU A 180 -10.73 -23.69 26.39
C LEU A 180 -9.91 -22.53 26.94
N THR A 181 -10.42 -21.81 27.94
CA THR A 181 -9.67 -20.73 28.59
C THR A 181 -8.44 -21.26 29.35
N PRO A 182 -7.30 -20.56 29.28
CA PRO A 182 -7.03 -19.39 28.45
C PRO A 182 -6.81 -19.78 26.98
N VAL A 183 -7.40 -19.02 26.05
CA VAL A 183 -7.28 -19.22 24.60
C VAL A 183 -6.76 -17.96 23.93
N SER A 184 -5.83 -18.11 22.98
CA SER A 184 -5.30 -17.01 22.16
C SER A 184 -5.79 -17.13 20.73
N LEU A 185 -6.43 -16.08 20.24
CA LEU A 185 -7.06 -15.99 18.93
C LEU A 185 -6.41 -14.88 18.10
N LYS A 186 -6.42 -15.04 16.78
CA LYS A 186 -6.09 -13.98 15.83
C LYS A 186 -7.37 -13.57 15.11
N LEU A 187 -7.91 -12.40 15.45
CA LEU A 187 -9.19 -11.92 14.96
C LEU A 187 -8.99 -10.69 14.08
N LYS A 188 -9.85 -10.51 13.07
CA LYS A 188 -9.93 -9.25 12.32
C LYS A 188 -10.62 -8.20 13.19
N ALA A 189 -10.49 -6.94 12.82
CA ALA A 189 -11.35 -5.90 13.41
C ALA A 189 -12.84 -6.25 13.16
N GLY A 190 -13.66 -6.06 14.18
CA GLY A 190 -15.05 -6.48 14.17
C GLY A 190 -15.64 -6.66 15.57
N SER A 191 -16.93 -6.95 15.61
CA SER A 191 -17.64 -7.30 16.84
C SER A 191 -17.98 -8.78 16.82
N TYR A 192 -17.63 -9.47 17.90
CA TYR A 192 -17.81 -10.90 18.06
C TYR A 192 -18.66 -11.19 19.30
N GLY A 193 -19.61 -12.12 19.21
CA GLY A 193 -20.32 -12.65 20.36
C GLY A 193 -19.50 -13.72 21.06
N VAL A 194 -18.98 -13.43 22.25
CA VAL A 194 -18.24 -14.40 23.05
C VAL A 194 -19.18 -15.06 24.05
N LYS A 195 -19.12 -16.39 24.17
CA LYS A 195 -19.84 -17.16 25.19
C LYS A 195 -18.88 -18.13 25.89
N LEU A 196 -18.88 -18.12 27.23
CA LEU A 196 -18.10 -19.04 28.05
C LEU A 196 -19.03 -20.02 28.79
N VAL A 197 -18.66 -21.30 28.78
CA VAL A 197 -19.40 -22.37 29.45
C VAL A 197 -18.44 -23.22 30.29
N LYS A 198 -18.79 -23.45 31.57
CA LYS A 198 -18.07 -24.39 32.43
C LYS A 198 -19.08 -25.17 33.27
N VAL A 199 -18.94 -26.50 33.26
CA VAL A 199 -19.79 -27.39 34.09
C VAL A 199 -19.76 -26.94 35.55
N GLY A 200 -20.94 -26.74 36.14
CA GLY A 200 -21.12 -26.29 37.52
C GLY A 200 -21.06 -24.77 37.75
N TYR A 201 -20.89 -23.98 36.68
CA TYR A 201 -20.89 -22.51 36.71
C TYR A 201 -21.98 -21.95 35.80
N GLN A 202 -22.45 -20.75 36.10
CA GLN A 202 -23.37 -20.04 35.21
C GLN A 202 -22.61 -19.59 33.96
N GLY A 203 -23.15 -19.90 32.77
CA GLY A 203 -22.58 -19.45 31.50
C GLY A 203 -22.64 -17.93 31.37
N MET A 204 -21.65 -17.35 30.69
CA MET A 204 -21.52 -15.92 30.48
C MET A 204 -21.45 -15.61 28.99
N ALA A 205 -22.05 -14.50 28.55
CA ALA A 205 -21.93 -14.01 27.18
C ALA A 205 -21.70 -12.50 27.17
N PHE A 206 -20.81 -12.02 26.30
CA PHE A 206 -20.49 -10.59 26.14
C PHE A 206 -19.99 -10.30 24.72
N PRO A 207 -20.17 -9.06 24.22
CA PRO A 207 -19.59 -8.63 22.96
C PRO A 207 -18.09 -8.36 23.13
N LEU A 208 -17.29 -8.84 22.18
CA LEU A 208 -15.87 -8.53 22.03
C LEU A 208 -15.69 -7.65 20.80
N VAL A 209 -15.29 -6.40 21.00
CA VAL A 209 -14.93 -5.48 19.92
C VAL A 209 -13.42 -5.52 19.72
N VAL A 210 -13.01 -5.87 18.50
CA VAL A 210 -11.62 -5.83 18.05
C VAL A 210 -11.50 -4.61 17.13
N GLU A 211 -10.62 -3.69 17.49
CA GLU A 211 -10.33 -2.49 16.71
C GLU A 211 -9.12 -2.72 15.78
N GLU A 212 -9.00 -1.89 14.74
CA GLU A 212 -7.84 -1.87 13.82
C GLU A 212 -6.59 -1.22 14.47
#